data_AF-A0AA90VEP0-F1
#
_entry.id   AF-A0AA90VEP0-F1
#
_cell.length_a   1.000
_cell.length_b   1.000
_cell.length_c   1.000
_cell.angle_alpha   90.00
_cell.angle_beta   90.00
_cell.angle_gamma   90.00
#
_symmetry.space_group_name_H-M   'P 1'
#
loop_
_entity.id
_entity.type
_entity.pdbx_description
1 polymer ?
#
loop_
_entity_poly.entity_id
_entity_poly.type
_entity_poly.pdbx_seq_one_letter_code
_entity_poly.pdbx_strand_id
1 'polypeptide(L)'
;MEIMLLIIVLLYFMWSIAVLVFDADIWLRSKLRIEKTNVAPKESPPIPADDFIVRHIYTVSPKKVPSEPVQIKQEDEGETIRENEVTFEEDQSSMKSARIPDNKLDEVFTDTRIEDVDVKYDESEEEPVVEQASGNSFEEIDKAVETASKPNATNEECSHAGKVFIEMEGNELFNMIAERSKQIKRRMNALMELHMSSVSTVKPTSEKATKAIKKKKLVVPEDFKDFNIRDFV
;
A
#
# COMPACT_ATOMS: atom_id res chain seq x y z
N MET A 1 48.40 -15.79 -33.81
CA MET A 1 47.11 -15.66 -33.10
C MET A 1 47.19 -16.22 -31.68
N GLU A 2 47.86 -17.36 -31.47
CA GLU A 2 47.99 -18.00 -30.15
C GLU A 2 48.65 -17.13 -29.07
N ILE A 3 49.72 -16.38 -29.41
CA ILE A 3 50.39 -15.47 -28.46
C ILE A 3 49.47 -14.33 -28.02
N MET A 4 48.64 -13.81 -28.91
CA MET A 4 47.67 -12.74 -28.59
C MET A 4 46.59 -13.27 -27.63
N LEU A 5 46.12 -14.51 -27.83
CA LEU A 5 45.15 -15.15 -26.95
C LEU A 5 45.73 -15.40 -25.56
N LEU A 6 47.00 -15.83 -25.47
CA LEU A 6 47.69 -16.01 -24.18
C LEU A 6 47.81 -14.68 -23.40
N ILE A 7 48.12 -13.57 -24.09
CA ILE A 7 48.21 -12.24 -23.46
C ILE A 7 46.84 -11.79 -22.92
N ILE A 8 45.76 -12.03 -23.67
CA ILE A 8 44.40 -11.69 -23.25
C ILE A 8 43.98 -12.51 -22.02
N VAL A 9 44.28 -13.81 -22.00
CA VAL A 9 43.99 -14.69 -20.85
C VAL A 9 44.77 -14.25 -19.61
N LEU A 10 46.04 -13.85 -19.77
CA LEU A 10 46.85 -13.33 -18.66
C LEU A 10 46.31 -11.99 -18.13
N LEU A 11 45.88 -11.09 -19.01
CA LEU A 11 45.22 -9.84 -18.63
C LEU A 11 43.92 -10.10 -17.86
N TYR A 12 43.11 -11.06 -18.31
CA TYR A 12 41.88 -11.43 -17.63
C TYR A 12 42.14 -12.05 -16.24
N PHE A 13 43.17 -12.88 -16.11
CA PHE A 13 43.60 -13.42 -14.82
C PHE A 13 44.07 -12.32 -13.87
N MET A 14 44.90 -11.38 -14.35
CA MET A 14 45.35 -10.24 -13.55
C MET A 14 44.19 -9.35 -13.11
N TRP A 15 43.22 -9.09 -14.00
CA TRP A 15 42.03 -8.33 -13.67
C TRP A 15 41.13 -9.07 -12.67
N SER A 16 40.95 -10.37 -12.84
CA SER A 16 40.16 -11.21 -11.92
C SER A 16 40.77 -11.23 -10.51
N ILE A 17 42.10 -11.35 -10.41
CA ILE A 17 42.82 -11.28 -9.13
C ILE A 17 42.66 -9.89 -8.50
N ALA A 18 42.77 -8.82 -9.30
CA ALA A 18 42.58 -7.45 -8.81
C ALA A 18 41.16 -7.22 -8.25
N VAL A 19 40.13 -7.74 -8.92
CA VAL A 19 38.74 -7.69 -8.43
C VAL A 19 38.60 -8.49 -7.13
N LEU A 20 39.17 -9.69 -7.05
CA LEU A 20 39.09 -10.54 -5.87
C LEU A 20 39.78 -9.92 -4.64
N VAL A 21 40.93 -9.26 -4.86
CA VAL A 21 41.64 -8.52 -3.81
C VAL A 21 40.87 -7.25 -3.42
N PHE A 22 40.27 -6.54 -4.37
CA PHE A 22 39.48 -5.34 -4.10
C PHE A 22 38.19 -5.66 -3.32
N ASP A 23 37.47 -6.71 -3.71
CA ASP A 23 36.29 -7.19 -2.98
C ASP A 23 36.65 -7.69 -1.59
N ALA A 24 37.78 -8.42 -1.44
CA ALA A 24 38.29 -8.84 -0.13
C ALA A 24 38.72 -7.65 0.74
N ASP A 25 39.34 -6.61 0.17
CA ASP A 25 39.74 -5.38 0.88
C ASP A 25 38.51 -4.55 1.30
N ILE A 26 37.50 -4.42 0.44
CA ILE A 26 36.21 -3.79 0.78
C ILE A 26 35.53 -4.56 1.92
N TRP A 27 35.49 -5.89 1.81
CA TRP A 27 34.90 -6.74 2.83
C TRP A 27 35.65 -6.63 4.16
N LEU A 28 36.99 -6.64 4.16
CA LEU A 28 37.82 -6.51 5.35
C LEU A 28 37.70 -5.13 6.00
N ARG A 29 37.67 -4.05 5.20
CA ARG A 29 37.43 -2.69 5.68
C ARG A 29 36.04 -2.51 6.27
N SER A 30 35.03 -3.17 5.70
CA SER A 30 33.67 -3.15 6.27
C SER A 30 33.65 -3.81 7.65
N LYS A 31 34.40 -4.91 7.83
CA LYS A 31 34.48 -5.65 9.10
C LYS A 31 35.27 -4.89 10.17
N LEU A 32 36.38 -4.24 9.81
CA LEU A 32 37.17 -3.40 10.71
C LEU A 32 36.48 -2.08 11.11
N ARG A 33 35.59 -1.55 10.25
CA ARG A 33 34.80 -0.35 10.57
C ARG A 33 33.71 -0.63 11.60
N ILE A 34 33.23 -1.87 11.69
CA ILE A 34 32.26 -2.33 12.71
C ILE A 34 32.94 -2.45 14.10
N GLU A 35 34.24 -2.73 14.15
CA GLU A 35 34.98 -2.90 15.41
C GLU A 35 35.50 -1.58 16.02
N LYS A 36 35.74 -0.55 15.19
CA LYS A 36 36.29 0.75 15.66
C LYS A 36 35.26 1.81 16.07
N THR A 37 33.96 1.57 15.92
CA THR A 37 32.91 2.53 16.33
C THR A 37 32.31 2.17 17.69
N ASN A 38 33.16 2.02 18.72
CA ASN A 38 32.78 2.31 20.10
C ASN A 38 33.43 3.65 20.48
N VAL A 39 32.91 4.74 19.93
CA VAL A 39 33.24 6.09 20.38
C VAL A 39 31.93 6.79 20.66
N ALA A 40 31.83 7.29 21.89
CA ALA A 40 30.70 7.99 22.46
C ALA A 40 30.09 9.05 21.49
N PRO A 41 28.76 9.19 21.46
CA PRO A 41 28.10 10.21 20.63
C PRO A 41 28.59 11.61 21.01
N LYS A 42 29.15 12.34 20.05
CA LYS A 42 29.28 13.79 20.17
C LYS A 42 27.92 14.41 19.84
N GLU A 43 27.31 15.05 20.83
CA GLU A 43 26.20 15.99 20.65
C GLU A 43 26.55 17.04 19.59
N SER A 44 25.64 17.20 18.63
CA SER A 44 25.53 18.38 17.77
C SER A 44 24.24 19.12 18.16
N PRO A 45 24.22 20.46 18.08
CA PRO A 45 23.30 21.32 18.82
C PRO A 45 21.83 21.15 18.40
N PRO A 46 20.87 21.56 19.25
CA PRO A 46 19.45 21.41 18.98
C PRO A 46 19.05 22.24 17.75
N ILE A 47 18.32 21.59 16.85
CA ILE A 47 17.61 22.24 15.75
C ILE A 47 16.55 23.16 16.37
N PRO A 48 16.48 24.45 16.01
CA PRO A 48 15.43 25.33 16.52
C PRO A 48 14.08 24.81 16.01
N ALA A 49 13.21 24.47 16.95
CA ALA A 49 11.80 24.25 16.69
C ALA A 49 11.18 25.61 16.40
N ASP A 50 10.90 25.91 15.14
CA ASP A 50 9.83 26.82 14.71
C ASP A 50 9.57 26.66 13.21
N ASP A 51 8.27 26.68 12.86
CA ASP A 51 7.69 26.82 11.52
C ASP A 51 7.61 25.62 10.54
N PHE A 52 7.01 24.52 10.99
CA PHE A 52 6.26 23.63 10.08
C PHE A 52 4.76 23.60 10.40
N ILE A 53 4.13 24.79 10.41
CA ILE A 53 2.68 24.90 10.20
C ILE A 53 2.46 24.89 8.69
N VAL A 54 2.15 23.72 8.14
CA VAL A 54 1.65 23.62 6.77
C VAL A 54 0.21 24.16 6.75
N ARG A 55 0.06 25.49 6.67
CA ARG A 55 -1.21 26.15 6.33
C ARG A 55 -1.51 25.87 4.85
N HIS A 56 -2.22 24.79 4.54
CA HIS A 56 -2.82 24.63 3.23
C HIS A 56 -3.96 25.63 3.05
N ILE A 57 -3.66 26.77 2.43
CA ILE A 57 -4.66 27.71 1.94
C ILE A 57 -5.11 27.21 0.57
N TYR A 58 -6.28 26.57 0.50
CA TYR A 58 -6.89 26.23 -0.78
C TYR A 58 -7.51 27.49 -1.37
N THR A 59 -6.90 28.02 -2.43
CA THR A 59 -7.51 29.05 -3.27
C THR A 59 -8.47 28.38 -4.27
N VAL A 60 -9.77 28.50 -4.06
CA VAL A 60 -10.79 28.04 -5.02
C VAL A 60 -10.99 29.13 -6.07
N SER A 61 -10.47 28.94 -7.27
CA SER A 61 -10.80 29.81 -8.42
C SER A 61 -12.26 29.61 -8.83
N PRO A 62 -13.10 30.66 -8.93
CA PRO A 62 -14.46 30.50 -9.43
C PRO A 62 -14.39 30.10 -10.91
N LYS A 63 -14.84 28.87 -11.19
CA LYS A 63 -14.94 28.34 -12.55
C LYS A 63 -15.96 29.20 -13.32
N LYS A 64 -15.46 29.91 -14.32
CA LYS A 64 -16.22 30.70 -15.29
C LYS A 64 -17.33 29.85 -15.91
N VAL A 65 -18.58 30.24 -15.70
CA VAL A 65 -19.77 29.66 -16.34
C VAL A 65 -19.65 29.87 -17.86
N PRO A 66 -19.65 28.80 -18.68
CA PRO A 66 -19.74 28.94 -20.11
C PRO A 66 -21.14 29.42 -20.49
N SER A 67 -21.17 30.51 -21.26
CA SER A 67 -22.33 31.11 -21.90
C SER A 67 -23.18 30.09 -22.65
N GLU A 68 -24.47 30.13 -22.32
CA GLU A 68 -25.64 29.60 -23.01
C GLU A 68 -25.59 29.82 -24.54
N PRO A 69 -25.84 28.79 -25.38
CA PRO A 69 -26.21 29.02 -26.76
C PRO A 69 -27.72 29.32 -26.83
N VAL A 70 -28.00 30.56 -27.24
CA VAL A 70 -29.28 31.07 -27.73
C VAL A 70 -30.05 30.01 -28.51
N GLN A 71 -31.20 29.58 -27.99
CA GLN A 71 -32.24 28.96 -28.82
C GLN A 71 -33.33 29.98 -29.12
N ILE A 72 -33.69 29.98 -30.39
CA ILE A 72 -34.53 30.94 -31.10
C ILE A 72 -35.97 30.84 -30.58
N LYS A 73 -36.56 32.00 -30.29
CA LYS A 73 -38.00 32.20 -30.05
C LYS A 73 -38.82 31.57 -31.16
N GLN A 74 -39.77 30.71 -30.79
CA GLN A 74 -41.02 30.59 -31.52
C GLN A 74 -42.15 30.92 -30.53
N GLU A 75 -42.82 32.02 -30.83
CA GLU A 75 -44.08 32.45 -30.21
C GLU A 75 -45.16 31.43 -30.57
N ASP A 76 -45.91 30.96 -29.57
CA ASP A 76 -47.27 30.48 -29.76
C ASP A 76 -48.10 30.91 -28.54
N GLU A 77 -49.27 31.44 -28.84
CA GLU A 77 -50.09 32.20 -27.92
C GLU A 77 -50.98 31.29 -27.05
N GLY A 78 -51.05 31.60 -25.76
CA GLY A 78 -52.30 31.60 -25.01
C GLY A 78 -52.72 30.32 -24.29
N GLU A 79 -52.52 30.29 -22.96
CA GLU A 79 -53.62 29.93 -22.05
C GLU A 79 -53.37 30.49 -20.64
N THR A 80 -54.32 31.25 -20.11
CA THR A 80 -54.26 31.85 -18.78
C THR A 80 -54.64 30.79 -17.74
N ILE A 81 -53.65 30.12 -17.16
CA ILE A 81 -53.90 29.12 -16.11
C ILE A 81 -54.10 29.85 -14.78
N ARG A 82 -55.37 29.87 -14.34
CA ARG A 82 -55.86 30.33 -13.04
C ARG A 82 -55.07 29.73 -11.86
N GLU A 83 -54.42 30.60 -11.10
CA GLU A 83 -53.80 30.32 -9.81
C GLU A 83 -54.87 30.32 -8.71
N ASN A 84 -55.62 29.23 -8.57
CA ASN A 84 -56.27 28.92 -7.30
C ASN A 84 -56.77 27.47 -7.26
N GLU A 85 -56.61 26.89 -6.06
CA GLU A 85 -57.05 25.56 -5.63
C GLU A 85 -56.03 24.43 -5.86
N VAL A 86 -54.89 24.53 -5.16
CA VAL A 86 -54.18 23.34 -4.68
C VAL A 86 -54.42 23.24 -3.18
N THR A 87 -55.56 22.66 -2.81
CA THR A 87 -55.78 22.15 -1.45
C THR A 87 -54.91 20.90 -1.33
N PHE A 88 -53.75 21.04 -0.69
CA PHE A 88 -52.97 19.86 -0.29
C PHE A 88 -53.73 19.17 0.83
N GLU A 89 -54.44 18.10 0.48
CA GLU A 89 -54.95 17.12 1.44
C GLU A 89 -53.77 16.64 2.31
N GLU A 90 -53.87 16.86 3.61
CA GLU A 90 -52.88 16.39 4.58
C GLU A 90 -53.01 14.88 4.68
N ASP A 91 -52.17 14.18 3.92
CA ASP A 91 -52.00 12.73 4.04
C ASP A 91 -51.55 12.40 5.47
N GLN A 92 -52.50 12.07 6.34
CA GLN A 92 -52.28 11.37 7.60
C GLN A 92 -51.83 9.93 7.31
N SER A 93 -50.71 9.79 6.60
CA SER A 93 -49.93 8.56 6.63
C SER A 93 -49.14 8.58 7.92
N SER A 94 -49.28 7.51 8.72
CA SER A 94 -48.59 7.31 10.00
C SER A 94 -47.08 7.07 9.85
N MET A 95 -46.42 7.82 8.96
CA MET A 95 -44.99 7.88 8.87
C MET A 95 -44.49 8.81 9.97
N LYS A 96 -43.61 8.30 10.83
CA LYS A 96 -42.88 9.11 11.81
C LYS A 96 -42.03 10.10 11.02
N SER A 97 -42.59 11.28 10.76
CA SER A 97 -41.92 12.34 10.04
C SER A 97 -40.64 12.70 10.77
N ALA A 98 -39.52 12.82 10.05
CA ALA A 98 -38.27 13.35 10.61
C ALA A 98 -38.40 14.84 10.98
N ARG A 99 -39.55 15.47 10.66
CA ARG A 99 -39.90 16.82 11.10
C ARG A 99 -40.10 16.83 12.61
N ILE A 100 -39.24 17.56 13.30
CA ILE A 100 -39.37 17.82 14.74
C ILE A 100 -40.70 18.57 14.95
N PRO A 101 -41.59 18.07 15.82
CA PRO A 101 -42.86 18.75 16.08
C PRO A 101 -42.59 20.09 16.77
N ASP A 102 -43.42 21.09 16.47
CA ASP A 102 -43.20 22.47 16.92
C ASP A 102 -43.09 22.59 18.45
N ASN A 103 -43.74 21.69 19.20
CA ASN A 103 -43.67 21.61 20.66
C ASN A 103 -42.35 21.07 21.23
N LYS A 104 -41.43 20.61 20.38
CA LYS A 104 -40.09 20.10 20.75
C LYS A 104 -38.96 20.88 20.10
N LEU A 105 -39.26 21.93 19.33
CA LEU A 105 -38.22 22.77 18.73
C LEU A 105 -37.37 23.44 19.82
N ASP A 106 -38.01 24.01 20.83
CA ASP A 106 -37.31 24.73 21.91
C ASP A 106 -36.33 23.83 22.67
N GLU A 107 -36.63 22.53 22.81
CA GLU A 107 -35.77 21.54 23.46
C GLU A 107 -34.52 21.24 22.61
N VAL A 108 -34.66 21.13 21.29
CA VAL A 108 -33.53 20.90 20.36
C VAL A 108 -32.60 22.10 20.25
N PHE A 109 -33.12 23.32 20.45
CA PHE A 109 -32.32 24.54 20.46
C PHE A 109 -31.73 24.87 21.84
N THR A 110 -31.89 24.01 22.84
CA THR A 110 -31.15 24.16 24.10
C THR A 110 -29.67 23.80 23.89
N ASP A 111 -28.76 24.64 24.41
CA ASP A 111 -27.30 24.41 24.40
C ASP A 111 -26.99 23.17 25.26
N THR A 112 -27.04 21.98 24.63
CA THR A 112 -26.68 20.71 25.27
C THR A 112 -25.19 20.51 25.08
N ARG A 113 -24.40 20.67 26.15
CA ARG A 113 -22.97 20.39 26.09
C ARG A 113 -22.74 18.89 26.22
N ILE A 114 -21.57 18.45 25.78
CA ILE A 114 -21.17 17.03 25.86
C ILE A 114 -21.21 16.54 27.33
N GLU A 115 -21.02 17.45 28.30
CA GLU A 115 -21.10 17.18 29.74
C GLU A 115 -22.54 16.96 30.26
N ASP A 116 -23.56 17.46 29.57
CA ASP A 116 -24.97 17.35 29.98
C ASP A 116 -25.60 16.01 29.55
N VAL A 117 -24.90 15.24 28.72
CA VAL A 117 -25.31 13.91 28.27
C VAL A 117 -24.43 12.89 28.97
N ASP A 118 -25.00 12.15 29.92
CA ASP A 118 -24.34 10.99 30.56
C ASP A 118 -24.19 9.85 29.53
N VAL A 119 -23.29 10.02 28.55
CA VAL A 119 -22.84 8.94 27.68
C VAL A 119 -21.86 8.10 28.47
N LYS A 120 -22.36 7.02 29.06
CA LYS A 120 -21.50 5.92 29.51
C LYS A 120 -20.85 5.31 28.26
N TYR A 121 -19.64 5.75 27.95
CA TYR A 121 -18.80 5.08 26.96
C TYR A 121 -18.50 3.68 27.51
N ASP A 122 -19.06 2.66 26.87
CA ASP A 122 -18.67 1.28 27.13
C ASP A 122 -17.23 1.14 26.62
N GLU A 123 -16.27 1.03 27.54
CA GLU A 123 -14.83 0.89 27.22
C GLU A 123 -14.50 -0.40 26.48
N SER A 124 -15.47 -1.29 26.24
CA SER A 124 -15.32 -2.37 25.28
C SER A 124 -15.44 -1.80 23.87
N GLU A 125 -14.36 -1.18 23.40
CA GLU A 125 -14.11 -0.98 21.98
C GLU A 125 -13.88 -2.34 21.32
N GLU A 126 -14.96 -3.09 21.12
CA GLU A 126 -15.02 -4.05 20.03
C GLU A 126 -15.25 -3.21 18.78
N GLU A 127 -14.16 -2.77 18.16
CA GLU A 127 -14.20 -2.05 16.88
C GLU A 127 -15.19 -2.78 15.97
N PRO A 128 -16.21 -2.08 15.42
CA PRO A 128 -17.15 -2.72 14.53
C PRO A 128 -16.33 -3.38 13.42
N VAL A 129 -16.60 -4.66 13.14
CA VAL A 129 -15.99 -5.40 12.03
C VAL A 129 -16.52 -4.81 10.72
N VAL A 130 -16.07 -3.60 10.41
CA VAL A 130 -16.21 -3.00 9.10
C VAL A 130 -15.32 -3.81 8.17
N GLU A 131 -15.77 -4.08 6.95
CA GLU A 131 -14.95 -4.72 5.93
C GLU A 131 -13.71 -3.86 5.65
N GLN A 132 -12.64 -4.10 6.40
CA GLN A 132 -11.40 -3.38 6.29
C GLN A 132 -10.70 -3.82 5.01
N ALA A 133 -10.12 -2.87 4.28
CA ALA A 133 -9.36 -3.18 3.09
C ALA A 133 -8.25 -4.20 3.42
N SER A 134 -8.19 -5.27 2.64
CA SER A 134 -7.12 -6.27 2.74
C SER A 134 -5.81 -5.64 2.25
N GLY A 135 -4.94 -5.27 3.18
CA GLY A 135 -3.61 -4.74 2.89
C GLY A 135 -2.79 -4.57 4.17
N ASN A 136 -1.51 -4.25 4.03
CA ASN A 136 -0.66 -3.94 5.18
C ASN A 136 -1.02 -2.56 5.74
N SER A 137 -1.10 -2.48 7.07
CA SER A 137 -1.31 -1.24 7.79
C SER A 137 -0.10 -0.31 7.66
N PHE A 138 -0.30 1.00 7.87
CA PHE A 138 0.82 1.96 7.82
C PHE A 138 1.89 1.66 8.86
N GLU A 139 1.49 1.18 10.04
CA GLU A 139 2.39 0.79 11.13
C GLU A 139 3.28 -0.41 10.74
N GLU A 140 2.74 -1.41 10.05
CA GLU A 140 3.50 -2.56 9.56
C GLU A 140 4.50 -2.15 8.47
N ILE A 141 4.08 -1.23 7.59
CA ILE A 141 4.94 -0.69 6.53
C ILE A 141 6.08 0.13 7.14
N ASP A 142 5.78 0.99 8.11
CA ASP A 142 6.80 1.81 8.78
C ASP A 142 7.83 0.93 9.51
N LYS A 143 7.36 -0.06 10.27
CA LYS A 143 8.23 -1.06 10.91
C LYS A 143 9.09 -1.82 9.92
N ALA A 144 8.54 -2.22 8.77
CA ALA A 144 9.30 -2.89 7.73
C ALA A 144 10.42 -1.99 7.16
N VAL A 145 10.12 -0.72 6.90
CA VAL A 145 11.10 0.27 6.40
C VAL A 145 12.15 0.60 7.45
N GLU A 146 11.77 0.70 8.71
CA GLU A 146 12.69 0.88 9.84
C GLU A 146 13.63 -0.32 9.96
N THR A 147 13.09 -1.54 9.83
CA THR A 147 13.85 -2.80 9.81
C THR A 147 14.85 -2.83 8.66
N ALA A 148 14.46 -2.40 7.45
CA ALA A 148 15.38 -2.28 6.31
C ALA A 148 16.46 -1.20 6.53
N SER A 149 16.19 -0.18 7.35
CA SER A 149 17.15 0.88 7.66
C SER A 149 18.15 0.46 8.74
N LYS A 150 17.72 -0.38 9.70
CA LYS A 150 18.56 -0.94 10.76
C LYS A 150 19.62 -1.90 10.19
N PRO A 151 20.89 -1.83 10.65
CA PRO A 151 21.95 -2.73 10.19
C PRO A 151 21.84 -4.15 10.75
N ASN A 152 21.31 -4.28 11.97
CA ASN A 152 21.08 -5.55 12.66
C ASN A 152 19.62 -5.56 13.12
N ALA A 153 18.80 -6.36 12.45
CA ALA A 153 17.41 -6.58 12.82
C ALA A 153 17.21 -8.01 13.33
N THR A 154 16.20 -8.19 14.17
CA THR A 154 15.84 -9.51 14.72
C THR A 154 15.30 -10.40 13.61
N ASN A 155 15.45 -11.73 13.71
CA ASN A 155 14.96 -12.65 12.68
C ASN A 155 13.43 -12.49 12.45
N GLU A 156 12.67 -12.29 13.53
CA GLU A 156 11.23 -12.07 13.49
C GLU A 156 10.87 -10.78 12.72
N GLU A 157 11.55 -9.68 13.03
CA GLU A 157 11.40 -8.40 12.32
C GLU A 157 11.77 -8.55 10.84
N CYS A 158 12.86 -9.26 10.54
CA CYS A 158 13.29 -9.54 9.17
C CYS A 158 12.24 -10.33 8.38
N SER A 159 11.63 -11.35 9.02
CA SER A 159 10.59 -12.16 8.39
C SER A 159 9.33 -11.34 8.14
N HIS A 160 8.90 -10.54 9.12
CA HIS A 160 7.75 -9.65 8.97
C HIS A 160 7.99 -8.59 7.87
N ALA A 161 9.13 -7.92 7.90
CA ALA A 161 9.49 -6.94 6.89
C ALA A 161 9.58 -7.56 5.48
N GLY A 162 10.16 -8.76 5.37
CA GLY A 162 10.20 -9.52 4.12
C GLY A 162 8.80 -9.77 3.55
N LYS A 163 7.87 -10.25 4.38
CA LYS A 163 6.46 -10.45 3.99
C LYS A 163 5.81 -9.15 3.49
N VAL A 164 5.93 -8.06 4.25
CA VAL A 164 5.36 -6.75 3.90
C VAL A 164 5.92 -6.25 2.57
N PHE A 165 7.24 -6.36 2.35
CA PHE A 165 7.85 -5.92 1.10
C PHE A 165 7.44 -6.73 -0.13
N ILE A 166 7.15 -8.03 0.02
CA ILE A 166 6.62 -8.86 -1.07
C ILE A 166 5.21 -8.40 -1.44
N GLU A 167 4.36 -8.18 -0.44
CA GLU A 167 2.99 -7.73 -0.67
C GLU A 167 2.92 -6.31 -1.22
N MET A 168 3.90 -5.47 -0.90
CA MET A 168 4.06 -4.14 -1.46
C MET A 168 4.79 -4.10 -2.80
N GLU A 169 5.38 -5.21 -3.26
CA GLU A 169 6.15 -5.24 -4.50
C GLU A 169 5.24 -4.87 -5.68
N GLY A 170 5.64 -3.86 -6.46
CA GLY A 170 4.83 -3.32 -7.56
C GLY A 170 3.95 -2.13 -7.20
N ASN A 171 3.90 -1.71 -5.92
CA ASN A 171 3.31 -0.43 -5.51
C ASN A 171 4.27 0.75 -5.79
N GLU A 172 3.72 1.94 -6.05
CA GLU A 172 4.45 3.21 -6.16
C GLU A 172 5.27 3.54 -4.91
N LEU A 173 4.72 3.29 -3.71
CA LEU A 173 5.44 3.56 -2.46
C LEU A 173 6.74 2.74 -2.37
N PHE A 174 6.68 1.46 -2.75
CA PHE A 174 7.86 0.60 -2.79
C PHE A 174 8.93 1.16 -3.74
N ASN A 175 8.52 1.58 -4.94
CA ASN A 175 9.43 2.18 -5.92
C ASN A 175 10.03 3.50 -5.41
N MET A 176 9.23 4.35 -4.78
CA MET A 176 9.69 5.63 -4.20
C MET A 176 10.77 5.41 -3.12
N ILE A 177 10.55 4.44 -2.21
CA ILE A 177 11.53 4.09 -1.18
C ILE A 177 12.81 3.51 -1.82
N ALA A 178 12.64 2.63 -2.80
CA ALA A 178 13.74 1.98 -3.52
C ALA A 178 14.61 2.97 -4.33
N GLU A 179 14.00 4.01 -4.90
CA GLU A 179 14.69 5.08 -5.61
C GLU A 179 15.40 6.04 -4.67
N ARG A 180 14.76 6.40 -3.54
CA ARG A 180 15.34 7.32 -2.54
C ARG A 180 16.65 6.79 -1.95
N SER A 181 16.79 5.47 -1.79
CA SER A 181 18.03 4.88 -1.27
C SER A 181 18.34 3.52 -1.88
N LYS A 182 19.47 3.46 -2.62
CA LYS A 182 20.00 2.21 -3.18
C LYS A 182 20.39 1.21 -2.09
N GLN A 183 20.81 1.67 -0.91
CA GLN A 183 21.17 0.79 0.20
C GLN A 183 19.94 0.15 0.84
N ILE A 184 18.89 0.95 1.07
CA ILE A 184 17.62 0.45 1.60
C ILE A 184 16.98 -0.52 0.59
N LYS A 185 16.99 -0.18 -0.71
CA LYS A 185 16.55 -1.09 -1.79
C LYS A 185 17.20 -2.47 -1.72
N ARG A 186 18.53 -2.51 -1.57
CA ARG A 186 19.27 -3.80 -1.47
C ARG A 186 18.84 -4.60 -0.25
N ARG A 187 18.58 -3.93 0.88
CA ARG A 187 18.12 -4.60 2.10
C ARG A 187 16.67 -5.07 2.00
N MET A 188 15.78 -4.27 1.43
CA MET A 188 14.40 -4.69 1.13
C MET A 188 14.39 -5.96 0.26
N ASN A 189 15.19 -5.98 -0.80
CA ASN A 189 15.32 -7.17 -1.66
C ASN A 189 15.87 -8.38 -0.89
N ALA A 190 16.87 -8.19 -0.03
CA ALA A 190 17.43 -9.28 0.78
C ALA A 190 16.41 -9.83 1.79
N LEU A 191 15.60 -8.96 2.41
CA LEU A 191 14.52 -9.35 3.33
C LEU A 191 13.43 -10.15 2.61
N MET A 192 13.05 -9.70 1.41
CA MET A 192 12.13 -10.42 0.53
C MET A 192 12.65 -11.80 0.13
N GLU A 193 13.92 -11.90 -0.26
CA GLU A 193 14.57 -13.17 -0.58
C GLU A 193 14.65 -14.12 0.63
N LEU A 194 14.94 -13.58 1.82
CA LEU A 194 14.94 -14.33 3.07
C LEU A 194 13.56 -14.91 3.38
N HIS A 195 12.50 -14.13 3.21
CA HIS A 195 11.12 -14.62 3.39
C HIS A 195 10.72 -15.66 2.33
N MET A 196 11.09 -15.46 1.06
CA MET A 196 10.82 -16.43 0.00
C MET A 196 11.54 -17.77 0.24
N SER A 197 12.79 -17.72 0.69
CA SER A 197 13.58 -18.91 1.02
C SER A 197 13.08 -19.63 2.28
N SER A 198 12.63 -18.90 3.30
CA SER A 198 12.04 -19.50 4.51
C SER A 198 10.70 -20.18 4.19
N VAL A 199 9.83 -19.56 3.39
CA VAL A 199 8.56 -20.15 2.97
C VAL A 199 8.77 -21.37 2.06
N SER A 200 9.77 -21.33 1.18
CA SER A 200 10.12 -22.44 0.28
C SER A 200 10.65 -23.67 1.03
N THR A 201 11.45 -23.46 2.08
CA THR A 201 11.99 -24.56 2.90
C THR A 201 10.94 -25.22 3.80
N VAL A 202 9.82 -24.55 4.07
CA VAL A 202 8.70 -25.07 4.89
C VAL A 202 7.65 -25.85 4.05
N LYS A 203 7.74 -25.86 2.71
CA LYS A 203 6.94 -26.78 1.86
C LYS A 203 7.86 -27.76 1.12
N PRO A 204 7.94 -29.01 1.62
CA PRO A 204 7.07 -30.03 1.05
C PRO A 204 6.53 -30.99 2.11
N THR A 205 5.55 -30.58 2.91
CA THR A 205 4.74 -31.52 3.72
C THR A 205 3.28 -31.13 3.64
N SER A 206 2.65 -31.50 2.52
CA SER A 206 1.23 -31.78 2.47
C SER A 206 1.06 -33.13 1.80
N GLU A 207 1.10 -34.14 2.63
CA GLU A 207 0.68 -35.51 2.35
C GLU A 207 -0.73 -35.51 1.76
N LYS A 208 -0.85 -35.89 0.49
CA LYS A 208 -1.85 -36.85 0.00
C LYS A 208 -1.53 -37.22 -1.46
N ALA A 209 -1.48 -38.54 -1.69
CA ALA A 209 -1.34 -39.24 -2.96
C ALA A 209 0.07 -39.29 -3.58
N THR A 210 0.88 -40.22 -3.08
CA THR A 210 1.76 -41.04 -3.91
C THR A 210 0.94 -41.82 -4.96
N LYS A 211 0.59 -41.17 -6.07
CA LYS A 211 0.43 -41.84 -7.35
C LYS A 211 1.35 -41.14 -8.34
N ALA A 212 2.36 -41.86 -8.79
CA ALA A 212 3.27 -41.44 -9.84
C ALA A 212 2.47 -41.07 -11.10
N ILE A 213 2.12 -39.80 -11.25
CA ILE A 213 1.67 -39.26 -12.53
C ILE A 213 2.95 -39.05 -13.34
N LYS A 214 3.31 -40.10 -14.09
CA LYS A 214 4.24 -39.99 -15.22
C LYS A 214 3.83 -38.75 -16.01
N LYS A 215 4.76 -37.83 -16.26
CA LYS A 215 4.55 -36.68 -17.15
C LYS A 215 4.16 -37.21 -18.54
N LYS A 216 2.86 -37.41 -18.77
CA LYS A 216 2.33 -37.74 -20.09
C LYS A 216 2.51 -36.47 -20.91
N LYS A 217 3.31 -36.58 -21.97
CA LYS A 217 3.49 -35.51 -22.95
C LYS A 217 2.09 -35.08 -23.39
N LEU A 218 1.76 -33.80 -23.21
CA LEU A 218 0.52 -33.22 -23.69
C LEU A 218 0.54 -33.32 -25.22
N VAL A 219 -0.20 -34.29 -25.78
CA VAL A 219 -0.36 -34.45 -27.22
C VAL A 219 -1.83 -34.18 -27.50
N VAL A 220 -2.10 -33.05 -28.13
CA VAL A 220 -3.44 -32.72 -28.64
C VAL A 220 -3.61 -33.50 -29.95
N PRO A 221 -4.57 -34.43 -30.06
CA PRO A 221 -4.85 -35.14 -31.30
C PRO A 221 -5.36 -34.17 -32.38
N GLU A 222 -5.02 -34.44 -33.65
CA GLU A 222 -5.46 -33.62 -34.79
C GLU A 222 -6.96 -33.81 -35.11
N ASP A 223 -7.54 -34.96 -34.72
CA ASP A 223 -8.95 -35.27 -34.91
C ASP A 223 -9.75 -35.15 -33.61
N PHE A 224 -10.93 -34.53 -33.70
CA PHE A 224 -11.83 -34.28 -32.56
C PHE A 224 -12.38 -35.57 -31.92
N LYS A 225 -12.37 -36.69 -32.63
CA LYS A 225 -12.88 -37.99 -32.15
C LYS A 225 -11.95 -38.64 -31.14
N ASP A 226 -10.66 -38.32 -31.20
CA ASP A 226 -9.62 -38.87 -30.33
C ASP A 226 -9.30 -37.94 -29.14
N PHE A 227 -9.92 -36.76 -29.10
CA PHE A 227 -9.75 -35.81 -28.00
C PHE A 227 -10.55 -36.25 -26.77
N ASN A 228 -9.85 -36.48 -25.66
CA ASN A 228 -10.44 -36.82 -24.37
C ASN A 228 -10.02 -35.82 -23.28
N ILE A 229 -10.97 -35.04 -22.77
CA ILE A 229 -10.73 -34.03 -21.71
C ILE A 229 -10.17 -34.62 -20.41
N ARG A 230 -10.41 -35.91 -20.13
CA ARG A 230 -9.91 -36.56 -18.91
C ARG A 230 -8.40 -36.80 -18.93
N ASP A 231 -7.76 -36.64 -20.08
CA ASP A 231 -6.31 -36.70 -20.19
C ASP A 231 -5.63 -35.36 -19.83
N PHE A 232 -6.41 -34.30 -19.56
CA PHE A 232 -5.96 -32.92 -19.28
C PHE A 232 -6.32 -32.42 -17.87
N VAL A 233 -6.85 -33.28 -16.99
CA VAL A 233 -7.22 -33.01 -15.58
C VAL A 233 -6.42 -33.94 -14.67
#